data_AF-A0A2V3IY53-F1
#
_entry.id   AF-A0A2V3IY53-F1
#
_cell.length_a   1.000
_cell.length_b   1.000
_cell.length_c   1.000
_cell.angle_alpha   90.00
_cell.angle_beta   90.00
_cell.angle_gamma   90.00
#
_symmetry.space_group_name_H-M   'P 1'
#
loop_
_entity.id
_entity.type
_entity.pdbx_description
1 polymer ?
#
loop_
_entity_poly.entity_id
_entity_poly.type
_entity_poly.pdbx_seq_one_letter_code
_entity_poly.pdbx_strand_id
1 'polypeptide(L)'
;MWQKLLTASSTSEAIQLATLVPLRELQRTPLPVPFSELSPNAQKNLKALCRALETSFGGIQDDGWDLWKDAAHDINEWDKAIEIIKQKPLEPGQYDLSEVQLPQDMGKKEATFSISGKNGLSDARNLADGSDISTSKPSSMKDTDAIMSKRPAREKNESISAEERKSAERIRNWAQVSSHTTPPQDAIDLLSKSTDLLQILQIMVPHDVSPLVRAAVISCFTDKIGTTMANLLMNATILPYVQTLESPAPREVMKSVVRFCSFHWRSAITLYKHFAQGNQRVNGAVAELLSRVGSELKAEAALSALKEYRTGVWGEDGIRVVETLLSRCKEQPDVLELLMPSLEKNVIGMEKSVRFGKLLFTIVKDLPGIENQYAQLFESVAERSKVFLAKRALSLLRTNNKKK
;
A
#
# COMPACT_ATOMS: atom_id res chain seq x y z
N MET A 1 20.92 7.40 -12.09
CA MET A 1 19.49 7.53 -11.71
C MET A 1 19.10 8.99 -11.56
N TRP A 2 19.71 9.74 -10.62
CA TRP A 2 19.56 11.19 -10.50
C TRP A 2 19.71 11.93 -11.82
N GLN A 3 20.69 11.55 -12.65
CA GLN A 3 20.90 12.16 -13.95
C GLN A 3 19.64 12.12 -14.84
N LYS A 4 18.87 11.02 -14.86
CA LYS A 4 17.62 10.92 -15.65
C LYS A 4 16.49 11.78 -15.08
N LEU A 5 16.40 11.90 -13.75
CA LEU A 5 15.41 12.75 -13.07
C LEU A 5 15.74 14.25 -13.23
N LEU A 6 17.03 14.59 -13.19
CA LEU A 6 17.53 15.95 -13.29
C LEU A 6 17.56 16.45 -14.74
N THR A 7 17.66 15.56 -15.73
CA THR A 7 17.57 15.90 -17.16
C THR A 7 16.15 15.77 -17.73
N ALA A 8 15.14 15.50 -16.90
CA ALA A 8 13.75 15.43 -17.34
C ALA A 8 13.33 16.76 -17.99
N SER A 9 12.72 16.68 -19.17
CA SER A 9 12.32 17.84 -19.97
C SER A 9 11.16 18.61 -19.33
N SER A 10 10.43 17.96 -18.41
CA SER A 10 9.33 18.55 -17.66
C SER A 10 9.21 17.97 -16.26
N THR A 11 8.51 18.71 -15.40
CA THR A 11 8.17 18.28 -14.04
C THR A 11 7.30 17.02 -14.02
N SER A 12 6.38 16.88 -14.99
CA SER A 12 5.54 15.69 -15.13
C SER A 12 6.36 14.44 -15.44
N GLU A 13 7.36 14.56 -16.33
CA GLU A 13 8.27 13.47 -16.68
C GLU A 13 9.15 13.07 -15.48
N ALA A 14 9.63 14.04 -14.70
CA ALA A 14 10.41 13.77 -13.49
C ALA A 14 9.59 12.99 -12.44
N ILE A 15 8.32 13.35 -12.25
CA ILE A 15 7.41 12.65 -11.31
C ILE A 15 7.13 11.23 -11.80
N GLN A 16 6.82 11.04 -13.09
CA GLN A 16 6.60 9.72 -13.68
C GLN A 16 7.83 8.82 -13.54
N LEU A 17 9.02 9.33 -13.85
CA LEU A 17 10.27 8.59 -13.68
C LEU A 17 10.53 8.22 -12.22
N ALA A 18 10.13 9.06 -11.27
CA ALA A 18 10.27 8.76 -9.85
C ALA A 18 9.27 7.72 -9.34
N THR A 19 8.06 7.63 -9.90
CA THR A 19 7.11 6.56 -9.56
C THR A 19 7.58 5.16 -9.99
N LEU A 20 8.50 5.10 -10.96
CA LEU A 20 9.13 3.86 -11.43
C LEU A 20 10.33 3.44 -10.57
N VAL A 21 10.76 4.28 -9.62
CA VAL A 21 11.91 4.03 -8.77
C VAL A 21 11.43 3.73 -7.35
N PRO A 22 11.88 2.62 -6.73
CA PRO A 22 11.60 2.37 -5.32
C PRO A 22 12.10 3.54 -4.46
N LEU A 23 11.23 4.17 -3.66
CA LEU A 23 11.58 5.31 -2.80
C LEU A 23 12.82 5.07 -1.92
N ARG A 24 13.05 3.82 -1.50
CA ARG A 24 14.23 3.42 -0.71
C ARG A 24 15.55 3.55 -1.48
N GLU A 25 15.54 3.45 -2.80
CA GLU A 25 16.73 3.66 -3.64
C GLU A 25 17.03 5.15 -3.81
N LEU A 26 16.00 6.00 -3.91
CA LEU A 26 16.14 7.46 -3.91
C LEU A 26 16.67 7.99 -2.57
N GLN A 27 16.21 7.43 -1.45
CA GLN A 27 16.66 7.80 -0.11
C GLN A 27 18.11 7.39 0.21
N ARG A 28 18.63 6.37 -0.48
CA ARG A 28 19.98 5.83 -0.25
C ARG A 28 21.03 6.34 -1.22
N THR A 29 20.61 7.07 -2.26
CA THR A 29 21.51 7.57 -3.29
C THR A 29 21.67 9.08 -3.12
N PRO A 30 22.83 9.59 -2.67
CA PRO A 30 23.05 11.03 -2.56
C PRO A 30 22.96 11.71 -3.93
N LEU A 31 22.58 12.99 -3.94
CA LEU A 31 22.62 13.80 -5.15
C LEU A 31 24.06 13.85 -5.70
N PRO A 32 24.26 13.73 -7.02
CA PRO A 32 25.60 13.66 -7.61
C PRO A 32 26.33 15.01 -7.58
N VAL A 33 25.62 16.12 -7.34
CA VAL A 33 26.16 17.47 -7.18
C VAL A 33 25.30 18.24 -6.16
N PRO A 34 25.85 19.26 -5.47
CA PRO A 34 25.10 20.14 -4.59
C PRO A 34 23.88 20.75 -5.29
N PHE A 35 22.79 20.95 -4.56
CA PHE A 35 21.56 21.51 -5.11
C PHE A 35 21.76 22.89 -5.77
N SER A 36 22.65 23.72 -5.20
CA SER A 36 23.05 25.03 -5.71
C SER A 36 23.71 24.98 -7.09
N GLU A 37 24.34 23.85 -7.43
CA GLU A 37 25.04 23.63 -8.70
C GLU A 37 24.13 22.99 -9.77
N LEU A 38 22.90 22.62 -9.41
CA LEU A 38 21.91 22.14 -10.38
C LEU A 38 21.36 23.29 -11.23
N SER A 39 21.05 22.98 -12.49
CA SER A 39 20.34 23.95 -13.35
C SER A 39 18.99 24.36 -12.73
N PRO A 40 18.48 25.58 -13.00
CA PRO A 40 17.19 26.04 -12.45
C PRO A 40 16.01 25.09 -12.74
N ASN A 41 16.04 24.41 -13.89
CA ASN A 41 15.02 23.44 -14.26
C ASN A 41 15.12 22.15 -13.44
N ALA A 42 16.34 21.67 -13.19
CA ALA A 42 16.60 20.51 -12.34
C ALA A 42 16.22 20.78 -10.87
N GLN A 43 16.51 21.98 -10.37
CA GLN A 43 16.07 22.43 -9.04
C GLN A 43 14.54 22.46 -8.91
N LYS A 44 13.85 22.98 -9.94
CA LYS A 44 12.38 23.02 -9.99
C LYS A 44 11.76 21.62 -10.01
N ASN A 45 12.33 20.71 -10.80
CA ASN A 45 11.87 19.33 -10.89
C ASN A 45 12.07 18.58 -9.56
N LEU A 46 13.20 18.78 -8.88
CA LEU A 46 13.45 18.16 -7.57
C LEU A 46 12.49 18.68 -6.50
N LYS A 47 12.26 20.00 -6.43
CA LYS A 47 11.28 20.59 -5.49
C LYS A 47 9.86 20.06 -5.71
N ALA A 48 9.44 19.95 -6.96
CA ALA A 48 8.13 19.42 -7.30
C ALA A 48 8.01 17.92 -7.00
N LEU A 49 9.10 17.16 -7.20
CA LEU A 49 9.16 15.76 -6.82
C LEU A 49 9.01 15.58 -5.30
N CYS A 50 9.74 16.36 -4.50
CA CYS A 50 9.61 16.32 -3.03
C CYS A 50 8.18 16.61 -2.58
N ARG A 51 7.53 17.65 -3.15
CA ARG A 51 6.12 17.99 -2.85
C ARG A 51 5.13 16.90 -3.27
N ALA A 52 5.36 16.27 -4.43
CA ALA A 52 4.53 15.17 -4.90
C ALA A 52 4.64 13.95 -3.96
N LEU A 53 5.84 13.68 -3.44
CA LEU A 53 6.07 12.63 -2.44
C LEU A 53 5.43 12.99 -1.09
N GLU A 54 5.53 14.23 -0.62
CA GLU A 54 4.84 14.71 0.60
C GLU A 54 3.32 14.51 0.51
N THR A 55 2.73 14.81 -0.65
CA THR A 55 1.28 14.70 -0.87
C THR A 55 0.82 13.24 -1.01
N SER A 56 1.65 12.38 -1.59
CA SER A 56 1.29 10.98 -1.87
C SER A 56 1.48 10.03 -0.68
N PHE A 57 2.32 10.41 0.29
CA PHE A 57 2.67 9.54 1.42
C PHE A 57 2.18 10.04 2.78
N GLY A 58 1.37 11.11 2.82
CA GLY A 58 0.57 11.51 3.96
C GLY A 58 1.33 11.63 5.29
N GLY A 59 1.92 12.80 5.54
CA GLY A 59 2.35 13.22 6.88
C GLY A 59 3.15 12.17 7.67
N ILE A 60 4.43 12.01 7.33
CA ILE A 60 5.38 11.29 8.19
C ILE A 60 5.41 12.03 9.54
N GLN A 61 5.03 11.35 10.62
CA GLN A 61 5.14 11.87 12.00
C GLN A 61 6.62 12.13 12.36
N ASP A 62 6.93 13.42 12.35
CA ASP A 62 7.87 14.30 13.06
C ASP A 62 9.35 13.94 13.33
N ASP A 63 9.80 12.74 13.72
CA ASP A 63 11.20 12.69 14.21
C ASP A 63 12.26 12.58 13.10
N GLY A 64 11.92 11.95 11.96
CA GLY A 64 12.83 11.75 10.83
C GLY A 64 12.75 12.83 9.74
N TRP A 65 11.65 13.57 9.70
CA TRP A 65 11.36 14.56 8.66
C TRP A 65 11.75 15.98 9.07
N ASP A 66 11.69 16.31 10.37
CA ASP A 66 12.21 17.59 10.87
C ASP A 66 13.74 17.68 10.75
N LEU A 67 14.45 16.56 10.92
CA LEU A 67 15.87 16.42 10.55
C LEU A 67 16.14 16.70 9.06
N TRP A 68 15.18 16.40 8.18
CA TRP A 68 15.26 16.67 6.74
C TRP A 68 14.89 18.11 6.38
N LYS A 69 13.92 18.71 7.10
CA LYS A 69 13.54 20.12 6.96
C LYS A 69 14.62 21.06 7.45
N ASP A 70 15.24 20.78 8.60
CA ASP A 70 16.33 21.58 9.15
C ASP A 70 17.57 21.49 8.25
N ALA A 71 17.88 20.29 7.74
CA ALA A 71 18.96 20.09 6.78
C ALA A 71 18.67 20.68 5.38
N ALA A 72 17.40 21.01 5.07
CA ALA A 72 16.99 21.69 3.85
C ALA A 72 16.86 23.22 4.02
N HIS A 73 16.85 23.73 5.27
CA HIS A 73 16.79 25.17 5.55
C HIS A 73 18.16 25.83 5.72
N ASP A 74 19.22 25.09 6.08
CA ASP A 74 20.59 25.60 5.99
C ASP A 74 21.58 24.48 5.60
N ILE A 75 21.92 24.42 4.30
CA ILE A 75 22.62 23.32 3.63
C ILE A 75 24.13 23.24 3.97
N ASN A 76 24.64 24.11 4.85
CA ASN A 76 26.03 24.05 5.33
C ASN A 76 26.25 23.06 6.49
N GLU A 77 25.21 22.44 7.04
CA GLU A 77 25.34 21.50 8.17
C GLU A 77 25.20 20.02 7.79
N TRP A 78 25.02 19.68 6.51
CA TRP A 78 24.95 18.29 6.05
C TRP A 78 26.24 17.50 6.34
N ASP A 79 27.40 18.13 6.22
CA ASP A 79 28.68 17.49 6.56
C ASP A 79 28.87 17.32 8.09
N LYS A 80 28.29 18.22 8.90
CA LYS A 80 28.28 18.09 10.38
C LYS A 80 27.33 16.99 10.86
N ALA A 81 26.14 16.87 10.26
CA ALA A 81 25.19 15.80 10.58
C ALA A 81 25.79 14.41 10.26
N ILE A 82 26.54 14.31 9.16
CA ILE A 82 27.29 13.11 8.79
C ILE A 82 28.45 12.83 9.76
N GLU A 83 29.14 13.85 10.30
CA GLU A 83 30.16 13.67 11.34
C GLU A 83 29.59 13.22 12.70
N ILE A 84 28.46 13.79 13.14
CA ILE A 84 27.81 13.42 14.42
C ILE A 84 27.33 11.96 14.39
N ILE A 85 26.81 11.51 13.25
CA ILE A 85 26.41 10.10 13.03
C ILE A 85 27.62 9.16 12.99
N LYS A 86 28.79 9.64 12.56
CA LYS A 86 30.05 8.86 12.54
C LYS A 86 30.75 8.79 13.90
N GLN A 87 30.53 9.76 14.80
CA GLN A 87 31.29 9.87 16.06
C GLN A 87 30.62 9.22 17.29
N LYS A 88 29.36 8.78 17.21
CA LYS A 88 28.71 8.04 18.31
C LYS A 88 28.20 6.68 17.86
N PRO A 89 28.87 5.56 18.19
CA PRO A 89 28.21 4.27 18.18
C PRO A 89 27.17 4.28 19.32
N LEU A 90 25.89 4.30 18.96
CA LEU A 90 24.80 4.20 19.92
C LEU A 90 24.75 2.77 20.48
N GLU A 91 25.20 2.58 21.72
CA GLU A 91 24.89 1.37 22.48
C GLU A 91 23.45 1.41 23.02
N PRO A 92 22.73 0.27 23.03
CA PRO A 92 21.34 0.24 23.50
C PRO A 92 21.29 0.19 25.03
N GLY A 93 20.85 1.26 25.69
CA GLY A 93 20.50 1.17 27.12
C GLY A 93 20.52 2.42 28.01
N GLN A 94 20.77 3.63 27.53
CA GLN A 94 20.73 4.81 28.40
C GLN A 94 20.13 6.03 27.72
N TYR A 95 18.89 6.38 28.09
CA TYR A 95 18.52 7.78 28.31
C TYR A 95 17.55 7.88 29.49
N ASP A 96 18.01 8.59 30.52
CA ASP A 96 17.19 9.25 31.53
C ASP A 96 16.67 10.56 30.91
N LEU A 97 15.38 10.87 31.07
CA LEU A 97 14.67 11.97 30.40
C LEU A 97 14.60 13.24 31.27
N SER A 98 15.60 13.48 32.12
CA SER A 98 15.55 14.53 33.13
C SER A 98 16.15 15.88 32.71
N GLU A 99 16.79 16.01 31.54
CA GLU A 99 17.40 17.27 31.12
C GLU A 99 17.20 17.60 29.63
N VAL A 100 16.07 18.24 29.29
CA VAL A 100 16.02 19.18 28.16
C VAL A 100 15.17 20.38 28.58
N GLN A 101 15.84 21.50 28.88
CA GLN A 101 15.22 22.82 29.02
C GLN A 101 14.88 23.37 27.64
N LEU A 102 13.61 23.67 27.40
CA LEU A 102 13.17 24.42 26.22
C LEU A 102 13.61 25.88 26.32
N PRO A 103 14.16 26.49 25.25
CA PRO A 103 14.40 27.93 25.22
C PRO A 103 13.08 28.70 25.27
N GLN A 104 13.00 29.62 26.22
CA GLN A 104 12.01 30.68 26.26
C GLN A 104 12.28 31.71 25.13
N ASP A 105 11.22 32.39 24.73
CA ASP A 105 11.15 33.54 23.84
C ASP A 105 11.19 33.31 22.33
N MET A 106 9.98 33.26 21.74
CA MET A 106 9.60 34.08 20.58
C MET A 106 8.11 34.43 20.72
N GLY A 107 7.86 35.53 21.44
CA GLY A 107 6.52 36.07 21.66
C GLY A 107 6.01 36.93 20.51
N LYS A 108 4.67 36.85 20.36
CA LYS A 108 3.73 37.88 19.87
C LYS A 108 3.66 38.16 18.36
N LYS A 109 2.57 37.67 17.76
CA LYS A 109 1.53 38.52 17.16
C LYS A 109 0.17 37.84 17.25
N GLU A 110 -0.73 38.47 18.02
CA GLU A 110 -2.15 38.15 18.11
C GLU A 110 -2.86 38.52 16.79
N ALA A 111 -3.80 37.69 16.37
CA ALA A 111 -4.97 38.13 15.63
C ALA A 111 -6.20 37.40 16.19
N THR A 112 -6.98 38.17 16.93
CA THR A 112 -8.31 37.89 17.46
C THR A 112 -9.31 37.58 16.33
N PHE A 113 -10.13 36.55 16.51
CA PHE A 113 -11.44 36.46 15.85
C PHE A 113 -12.50 36.09 16.88
N SER A 114 -13.31 37.08 17.25
CA SER A 114 -14.50 36.94 18.08
C SER A 114 -15.66 36.41 17.25
N ILE A 115 -16.33 35.37 17.73
CA ILE A 115 -17.64 34.91 17.26
C ILE A 115 -18.68 35.30 18.30
N SER A 116 -19.65 36.13 17.90
CA SER A 116 -20.97 36.35 18.53
C SER A 116 -21.72 37.33 17.61
N GLY A 117 -22.98 37.20 17.21
CA GLY A 117 -24.05 36.27 17.52
C GLY A 117 -25.36 36.86 16.94
N LYS A 118 -26.26 35.97 16.49
CA LYS A 118 -27.74 36.04 16.44
C LYS A 118 -28.51 37.26 15.84
N ASN A 119 -29.47 36.84 15.00
CA ASN A 119 -30.86 37.30 14.79
C ASN A 119 -31.16 38.47 13.84
N GLY A 120 -32.14 38.23 12.95
CA GLY A 120 -32.91 39.26 12.25
C GLY A 120 -33.69 38.75 11.04
N LEU A 121 -34.95 38.37 11.24
CA LEU A 121 -35.97 38.25 10.18
C LEU A 121 -36.26 39.63 9.55
N SER A 122 -36.52 39.69 8.24
CA SER A 122 -37.69 40.38 7.66
C SER A 122 -37.73 40.27 6.12
N ASP A 123 -38.86 39.76 5.64
CA ASP A 123 -39.61 40.04 4.40
C ASP A 123 -39.01 40.92 3.28
N ALA A 124 -39.13 40.42 2.03
CA ALA A 124 -39.82 41.13 0.95
C ALA A 124 -40.14 40.19 -0.22
N ARG A 125 -41.42 40.20 -0.63
CA ARG A 125 -41.98 39.58 -1.83
C ARG A 125 -41.84 40.51 -3.05
N ASN A 126 -41.94 39.88 -4.23
CA ASN A 126 -42.63 40.32 -5.45
C ASN A 126 -41.93 41.13 -6.56
N LEU A 127 -42.32 40.73 -7.80
CA LEU A 127 -42.37 41.43 -9.10
C LEU A 127 -41.05 41.48 -9.88
N ALA A 128 -40.97 41.36 -11.21
CA ALA A 128 -41.88 41.08 -12.33
C ALA A 128 -40.92 40.85 -13.53
N ASP A 129 -41.13 39.84 -14.38
CA ASP A 129 -41.79 39.95 -15.69
C ASP A 129 -40.92 40.50 -16.85
N GLY A 130 -41.01 39.82 -18.00
CA GLY A 130 -40.80 40.36 -19.35
C GLY A 130 -39.37 40.58 -19.86
N SER A 131 -38.92 39.73 -20.81
CA SER A 131 -39.07 40.01 -22.25
C SER A 131 -38.10 39.21 -23.13
N ASP A 132 -38.69 38.63 -24.18
CA ASP A 132 -38.07 38.09 -25.38
C ASP A 132 -37.10 39.08 -26.05
N ILE A 133 -36.11 38.56 -26.80
CA ILE A 133 -35.80 38.98 -28.18
C ILE A 133 -34.97 37.89 -28.88
N SER A 134 -35.58 37.38 -29.94
CA SER A 134 -35.05 36.55 -31.03
C SER A 134 -34.22 37.39 -32.00
N THR A 135 -33.29 36.73 -32.74
CA THR A 135 -32.81 36.97 -34.12
C THR A 135 -31.29 36.72 -34.19
N SER A 136 -30.65 36.17 -35.22
CA SER A 136 -31.01 35.45 -36.45
C SER A 136 -29.68 35.07 -37.13
N LYS A 137 -29.57 33.86 -37.72
CA LYS A 137 -28.53 33.48 -38.71
C LYS A 137 -28.85 34.09 -40.09
N PRO A 138 -27.88 34.20 -41.02
CA PRO A 138 -27.71 33.22 -42.14
C PRO A 138 -26.22 32.97 -42.57
N SER A 139 -25.75 31.74 -42.87
CA SER A 139 -25.44 31.09 -44.20
C SER A 139 -24.60 31.91 -45.20
N SER A 140 -23.61 31.44 -45.99
CA SER A 140 -23.45 30.18 -46.76
C SER A 140 -22.03 29.95 -47.38
N MET A 141 -21.65 28.67 -47.55
CA MET A 141 -20.98 27.90 -48.65
C MET A 141 -19.77 28.38 -49.53
N LYS A 142 -18.96 27.33 -49.87
CA LYS A 142 -18.02 27.05 -51.00
C LYS A 142 -16.52 27.38 -50.79
N ASP A 143 -15.51 26.63 -51.26
CA ASP A 143 -15.33 25.29 -51.86
C ASP A 143 -13.80 24.96 -51.83
N THR A 144 -13.48 23.67 -51.69
CA THR A 144 -12.31 22.88 -52.17
C THR A 144 -10.83 23.20 -51.88
N ASP A 145 -10.17 22.13 -51.39
CA ASP A 145 -8.83 21.58 -51.70
C ASP A 145 -7.53 22.31 -51.32
N ALA A 146 -6.89 21.78 -50.26
CA ALA A 146 -5.44 21.60 -50.19
C ALA A 146 -5.10 20.35 -49.36
N ILE A 147 -4.93 19.21 -50.04
CA ILE A 147 -4.27 18.03 -49.50
C ILE A 147 -2.76 18.30 -49.52
N MET A 148 -2.14 18.50 -48.36
CA MET A 148 -0.74 18.09 -48.11
C MET A 148 -0.49 17.90 -46.61
N SER A 149 -0.54 16.63 -46.20
CA SER A 149 0.39 15.94 -45.30
C SER A 149 1.03 16.76 -44.15
N LYS A 150 0.65 16.42 -42.91
CA LYS A 150 1.57 16.32 -41.76
C LYS A 150 0.88 15.67 -40.54
N ARG A 151 1.26 14.41 -40.30
CA ARG A 151 1.33 13.64 -39.02
C ARG A 151 0.08 13.57 -38.12
N PRO A 152 -0.20 12.40 -37.51
CA PRO A 152 -1.35 12.24 -36.63
C PRO A 152 -1.23 13.19 -35.46
N ALA A 153 -2.32 13.91 -35.22
CA ALA A 153 -2.47 14.78 -34.07
C ALA A 153 -2.18 13.99 -32.79
N ARG A 154 -1.41 14.62 -31.89
CA ARG A 154 -1.21 14.24 -30.49
C ARG A 154 -2.50 13.63 -29.93
N GLU A 155 -2.42 12.36 -29.52
CA GLU A 155 -3.47 11.70 -28.75
C GLU A 155 -3.80 12.57 -27.53
N LYS A 156 -5.08 12.89 -27.43
CA LYS A 156 -5.68 13.53 -26.28
C LYS A 156 -5.42 12.63 -25.07
N ASN A 157 -5.09 13.22 -23.93
CA ASN A 157 -5.41 12.60 -22.65
C ASN A 157 -6.93 12.36 -22.66
N GLU A 158 -7.36 11.15 -23.00
CA GLU A 158 -8.77 10.80 -23.00
C GLU A 158 -9.25 10.75 -21.55
N SER A 159 -10.09 11.72 -21.20
CA SER A 159 -10.95 11.66 -20.03
C SER A 159 -11.88 10.45 -20.15
N ILE A 160 -12.21 9.81 -19.02
CA ILE A 160 -13.28 8.80 -18.95
C ILE A 160 -14.50 9.22 -19.79
N SER A 161 -15.05 8.29 -20.57
CA SER A 161 -16.23 8.60 -21.37
C SER A 161 -17.42 8.94 -20.46
N ALA A 162 -18.34 9.77 -20.96
CA ALA A 162 -19.56 10.09 -20.21
C ALA A 162 -20.41 8.84 -19.91
N GLU A 163 -20.29 7.81 -20.74
CA GLU A 163 -20.99 6.53 -20.57
C GLU A 163 -20.35 5.66 -19.48
N GLU A 164 -19.02 5.56 -19.44
CA GLU A 164 -18.30 4.87 -18.36
C GLU A 164 -18.53 5.56 -17.02
N ARG A 165 -18.51 6.89 -17.00
CA ARG A 165 -18.81 7.67 -15.78
C ARG A 165 -20.21 7.35 -15.26
N LYS A 166 -21.23 7.43 -16.11
CA LYS A 166 -22.61 7.08 -15.74
C LYS A 166 -22.74 5.63 -15.28
N SER A 167 -22.03 4.71 -15.93
CA SER A 167 -22.04 3.29 -15.56
C SER A 167 -21.38 3.05 -14.20
N ALA A 168 -20.28 3.74 -13.90
CA ALA A 168 -19.61 3.69 -12.61
C ALA A 168 -20.51 4.24 -11.48
N GLU A 169 -21.17 5.38 -11.73
CA GLU A 169 -22.14 5.97 -10.82
C GLU A 169 -23.36 5.03 -10.59
N ARG A 170 -23.86 4.36 -11.64
CA ARG A 170 -24.93 3.35 -11.53
C ARG A 170 -24.53 2.18 -10.63
N ILE A 171 -23.34 1.62 -10.79
CA ILE A 171 -22.85 0.52 -9.93
C ILE A 171 -22.73 1.00 -8.48
N ARG A 172 -22.18 2.19 -8.24
CA ARG A 172 -22.07 2.76 -6.90
C ARG A 172 -23.43 2.94 -6.23
N ASN A 173 -24.38 3.56 -6.94
CA ASN A 173 -25.72 3.80 -6.41
C ASN A 173 -26.44 2.48 -6.13
N TRP A 174 -26.30 1.49 -7.01
CA TRP A 174 -26.80 0.14 -6.75
C TRP A 174 -26.18 -0.47 -5.48
N ALA A 175 -24.86 -0.39 -5.33
CA ALA A 175 -24.17 -0.92 -4.16
C ALA A 175 -24.58 -0.22 -2.84
N GLN A 176 -25.00 1.05 -2.91
CA GLN A 176 -25.48 1.82 -1.76
C GLN A 176 -26.93 1.51 -1.36
N VAL A 177 -27.82 1.34 -2.34
CA VAL A 177 -29.28 1.32 -2.11
C VAL A 177 -29.87 -0.09 -2.24
N SER A 178 -29.23 -0.99 -3.00
CA SER A 178 -29.86 -2.24 -3.42
C SER A 178 -28.86 -3.37 -3.65
N SER A 179 -27.85 -3.52 -2.80
CA SER A 179 -26.83 -4.60 -2.92
C SER A 179 -27.39 -6.03 -2.85
N HIS A 180 -28.66 -6.20 -2.49
CA HIS A 180 -29.38 -7.48 -2.49
C HIS A 180 -30.03 -7.84 -3.82
N THR A 181 -30.08 -6.93 -4.79
CA THR A 181 -30.65 -7.16 -6.13
C THR A 181 -29.56 -7.45 -7.15
N THR A 182 -29.91 -7.95 -8.33
CA THR A 182 -28.93 -8.22 -9.40
C THR A 182 -28.21 -6.92 -9.80
N PRO A 183 -26.86 -6.90 -9.85
CA PRO A 183 -26.12 -5.72 -10.26
C PRO A 183 -26.37 -5.38 -11.74
N PRO A 184 -26.20 -4.10 -12.14
CA PRO A 184 -26.38 -3.68 -13.53
C PRO A 184 -25.31 -4.31 -14.44
N GLN A 185 -25.68 -5.42 -15.08
CA GLN A 185 -24.74 -6.29 -15.81
C GLN A 185 -24.14 -5.60 -17.04
N ASP A 186 -24.93 -4.77 -17.72
CA ASP A 186 -24.49 -3.91 -18.83
C ASP A 186 -23.37 -2.95 -18.42
N ALA A 187 -23.52 -2.32 -17.25
CA ALA A 187 -22.51 -1.42 -16.70
C ALA A 187 -21.24 -2.19 -16.30
N ILE A 188 -21.36 -3.38 -15.72
CA ILE A 188 -20.20 -4.22 -15.37
C ILE A 188 -19.44 -4.62 -16.64
N ASP A 189 -20.15 -5.10 -17.66
CA ASP A 189 -19.53 -5.59 -18.89
C ASP A 189 -18.84 -4.44 -19.66
N LEU A 190 -19.40 -3.23 -19.63
CA LEU A 190 -18.74 -2.03 -20.15
C LEU A 190 -17.46 -1.70 -19.39
N LEU A 191 -17.55 -1.52 -18.07
CA LEU A 191 -16.42 -1.06 -17.25
C LEU A 191 -15.31 -2.10 -17.13
N SER A 192 -15.62 -3.39 -17.26
CA SER A 192 -14.62 -4.46 -17.28
C SER A 192 -13.63 -4.35 -18.45
N LYS A 193 -13.99 -3.59 -19.50
CA LYS A 193 -13.21 -3.39 -20.73
C LYS A 193 -12.58 -2.01 -20.83
N SER A 194 -12.85 -1.12 -19.88
CA SER A 194 -12.34 0.25 -19.90
C SER A 194 -10.82 0.29 -19.85
N THR A 195 -10.22 1.32 -20.45
CA THR A 195 -8.80 1.66 -20.33
C THR A 195 -8.51 2.52 -19.10
N ASP A 196 -9.46 3.37 -18.68
CA ASP A 196 -9.31 4.33 -17.57
C ASP A 196 -9.80 3.81 -16.22
N LEU A 197 -9.37 2.59 -15.90
CA LEU A 197 -9.87 1.79 -14.80
C LEU A 197 -9.65 2.42 -13.41
N LEU A 198 -8.57 3.18 -13.22
CA LEU A 198 -8.29 3.83 -11.94
C LEU A 198 -9.31 4.96 -11.64
N GLN A 199 -9.63 5.78 -12.64
CA GLN A 199 -10.62 6.86 -12.49
C GLN A 199 -12.02 6.27 -12.24
N ILE A 200 -12.36 5.18 -12.94
CA ILE A 200 -13.61 4.44 -12.72
C ILE A 200 -13.69 3.88 -11.30
N LEU A 201 -12.61 3.29 -10.78
CA LEU A 201 -12.57 2.79 -9.41
C LEU A 201 -12.73 3.91 -8.38
N GLN A 202 -12.14 5.08 -8.60
CA GLN A 202 -12.32 6.25 -7.73
C GLN A 202 -13.77 6.75 -7.69
N ILE A 203 -14.52 6.60 -8.79
CA ILE A 203 -15.95 6.93 -8.85
C ILE A 203 -16.78 5.89 -8.09
N MET A 204 -16.50 4.59 -8.29
CA MET A 204 -17.26 3.50 -7.69
C MET A 204 -17.00 3.33 -6.19
N VAL A 205 -15.75 3.50 -5.78
CA VAL A 205 -15.26 3.28 -4.42
C VAL A 205 -14.37 4.46 -4.00
N PRO A 206 -14.94 5.66 -3.78
CA PRO A 206 -14.20 6.74 -3.13
C PRO A 206 -13.73 6.34 -1.74
N HIS A 207 -12.77 7.09 -1.18
CA HIS A 207 -12.12 6.76 0.09
C HIS A 207 -13.10 6.48 1.24
N ASP A 208 -14.20 7.24 1.32
CA ASP A 208 -15.16 7.20 2.43
C ASP A 208 -16.41 6.33 2.19
N VAL A 209 -16.34 5.32 1.31
CA VAL A 209 -17.48 4.39 1.15
C VAL A 209 -17.62 3.42 2.32
N SER A 210 -18.86 3.05 2.60
CA SER A 210 -19.14 2.00 3.58
C SER A 210 -18.49 0.67 3.17
N PRO A 211 -18.09 -0.17 4.15
CA PRO A 211 -17.50 -1.47 3.84
C PRO A 211 -18.41 -2.37 2.99
N LEU A 212 -19.73 -2.28 3.16
CA LEU A 212 -20.70 -3.04 2.37
C LEU A 212 -20.71 -2.64 0.89
N VAL A 213 -20.64 -1.34 0.59
CA VAL A 213 -20.53 -0.85 -0.80
C VAL A 213 -19.25 -1.36 -1.42
N ARG A 214 -18.14 -1.31 -0.69
CA ARG A 214 -16.84 -1.85 -1.13
C ARG A 214 -16.94 -3.34 -1.46
N ALA A 215 -17.54 -4.12 -0.58
CA ALA A 215 -17.74 -5.57 -0.77
C ALA A 215 -18.57 -5.88 -2.03
N ALA A 216 -19.66 -5.14 -2.24
CA ALA A 216 -20.52 -5.30 -3.41
C ALA A 216 -19.75 -4.99 -4.71
N VAL A 217 -18.99 -3.89 -4.76
CA VAL A 217 -18.18 -3.54 -5.93
C VAL A 217 -17.10 -4.59 -6.22
N ILE A 218 -16.36 -5.05 -5.20
CA ILE A 218 -15.37 -6.13 -5.36
C ILE A 218 -16.04 -7.38 -5.97
N SER A 219 -17.22 -7.74 -5.46
CA SER A 219 -17.97 -8.91 -5.92
C SER A 219 -18.43 -8.80 -7.37
N CYS A 220 -18.86 -7.63 -7.84
CA CYS A 220 -19.28 -7.41 -9.22
C CYS A 220 -18.20 -7.74 -10.25
N PHE A 221 -16.95 -7.39 -9.93
CA PHE A 221 -15.85 -7.48 -10.87
C PHE A 221 -15.02 -8.76 -10.74
N THR A 222 -15.18 -9.52 -9.65
CA THR A 222 -14.31 -10.67 -9.35
C THR A 222 -14.17 -11.65 -10.53
N ASP A 223 -15.28 -12.03 -11.18
CA ASP A 223 -15.24 -13.04 -12.26
C ASP A 223 -15.18 -12.42 -13.67
N LYS A 224 -15.15 -11.09 -13.77
CA LYS A 224 -15.34 -10.34 -15.03
C LYS A 224 -14.09 -9.63 -15.51
N ILE A 225 -13.04 -9.59 -14.70
CA ILE A 225 -11.84 -8.80 -14.97
C ILE A 225 -10.62 -9.68 -15.21
N GLY A 226 -9.68 -9.18 -16.01
CA GLY A 226 -8.35 -9.75 -16.15
C GLY A 226 -7.39 -9.32 -15.03
N THR A 227 -6.18 -9.89 -15.04
CA THR A 227 -5.13 -9.67 -14.04
C THR A 227 -4.78 -8.18 -13.82
N THR A 228 -4.74 -7.38 -14.88
CA THR A 228 -4.39 -5.94 -14.79
C THR A 228 -5.40 -5.18 -13.93
N MET A 229 -6.69 -5.35 -14.21
CA MET A 229 -7.76 -4.72 -13.44
C MET A 229 -7.87 -5.32 -12.03
N ALA A 230 -7.60 -6.61 -11.87
CA ALA A 230 -7.52 -7.23 -10.54
C ALA A 230 -6.41 -6.60 -9.68
N ASN A 231 -5.23 -6.32 -10.25
CA ASN A 231 -4.17 -5.61 -9.54
C ASN A 231 -4.57 -4.17 -9.18
N LEU A 232 -5.28 -3.47 -10.06
CA LEU A 232 -5.78 -2.12 -9.76
C LEU A 232 -6.80 -2.15 -8.62
N LEU A 233 -7.77 -3.07 -8.66
CA LEU A 233 -8.78 -3.24 -7.61
C LEU A 233 -8.12 -3.66 -6.27
N MET A 234 -7.11 -4.52 -6.32
CA MET A 234 -6.30 -4.85 -5.15
C MET A 234 -5.63 -3.61 -4.55
N ASN A 235 -4.92 -2.82 -5.35
CA ASN A 235 -4.12 -1.69 -4.87
C ASN A 235 -4.95 -0.45 -4.51
N ALA A 236 -6.00 -0.15 -5.26
CA ALA A 236 -6.81 1.05 -5.06
C ALA A 236 -7.96 0.83 -4.06
N THR A 237 -8.40 -0.42 -3.85
CA THR A 237 -9.61 -0.70 -3.06
C THR A 237 -9.36 -1.66 -1.91
N ILE A 238 -8.79 -2.83 -2.14
CA ILE A 238 -8.67 -3.85 -1.08
C ILE A 238 -7.55 -3.47 -0.11
N LEU A 239 -6.34 -3.26 -0.60
CA LEU A 239 -5.17 -3.00 0.23
C LEU A 239 -5.35 -1.77 1.15
N PRO A 240 -5.81 -0.59 0.68
CA PRO A 240 -6.04 0.57 1.55
C PRO A 240 -7.05 0.29 2.66
N TYR A 241 -8.07 -0.51 2.37
CA TYR A 241 -9.03 -0.92 3.38
C TYR A 241 -8.39 -1.86 4.41
N VAL A 242 -7.64 -2.87 3.97
CA VAL A 242 -7.01 -3.83 4.89
C VAL A 242 -5.99 -3.15 5.80
N GLN A 243 -5.24 -2.16 5.30
CA GLN A 243 -4.26 -1.39 6.09
C GLN A 243 -4.88 -0.64 7.28
N THR A 244 -6.15 -0.26 7.18
CA THR A 244 -6.86 0.51 8.21
C THR A 244 -7.65 -0.37 9.17
N LEU A 245 -7.54 -1.71 9.07
CA LEU A 245 -8.25 -2.62 9.95
C LEU A 245 -7.63 -2.65 11.36
N GLU A 246 -8.36 -2.10 12.32
CA GLU A 246 -8.10 -2.24 13.75
C GLU A 246 -8.91 -3.39 14.38
N SER A 247 -10.02 -3.77 13.73
CA SER A 247 -10.90 -4.87 14.15
C SER A 247 -11.24 -5.77 12.95
N PRO A 248 -11.68 -7.02 13.19
CA PRO A 248 -12.02 -7.95 12.11
C PRO A 248 -13.00 -7.34 11.10
N ALA A 249 -12.70 -7.49 9.81
CA ALA A 249 -13.55 -6.95 8.75
C ALA A 249 -14.97 -7.55 8.81
N PRO A 250 -16.02 -6.76 8.46
CA PRO A 250 -17.38 -7.28 8.37
C PRO A 250 -17.48 -8.51 7.47
N ARG A 251 -18.37 -9.44 7.82
CA ARG A 251 -18.53 -10.74 7.15
C ARG A 251 -18.59 -10.64 5.62
N GLU A 252 -19.37 -9.71 5.09
CA GLU A 252 -19.55 -9.56 3.64
C GLU A 252 -18.30 -9.04 2.94
N VAL A 253 -17.53 -8.17 3.60
CA VAL A 253 -16.24 -7.69 3.10
C VAL A 253 -15.25 -8.85 3.08
N MET A 254 -15.16 -9.59 4.18
CA MET A 254 -14.29 -10.74 4.29
C MET A 254 -14.59 -11.77 3.19
N LYS A 255 -15.88 -12.10 2.99
CA LYS A 255 -16.32 -13.03 1.94
C LYS A 255 -15.94 -12.54 0.54
N SER A 256 -16.14 -11.25 0.26
CA SER A 256 -15.84 -10.65 -1.05
C SER A 256 -14.33 -10.62 -1.32
N VAL A 257 -13.52 -10.22 -0.34
CA VAL A 257 -12.06 -10.18 -0.45
C VAL A 257 -11.48 -11.59 -0.58
N VAL A 258 -11.95 -12.56 0.22
CA VAL A 258 -11.48 -13.95 0.13
C VAL A 258 -11.82 -14.56 -1.24
N ARG A 259 -13.05 -14.38 -1.72
CA ARG A 259 -13.45 -14.83 -3.06
C ARG A 259 -12.57 -14.18 -4.13
N PHE A 260 -12.41 -12.85 -4.08
CA PHE A 260 -11.55 -12.12 -5.01
C PHE A 260 -10.12 -12.66 -5.03
N CYS A 261 -9.51 -12.82 -3.86
CA CYS A 261 -8.14 -13.32 -3.73
C CYS A 261 -7.99 -14.79 -4.16
N SER A 262 -9.01 -15.62 -3.97
CA SER A 262 -8.99 -17.01 -4.44
C SER A 262 -9.01 -17.10 -5.97
N PHE A 263 -9.75 -16.20 -6.62
CA PHE A 263 -9.86 -16.14 -8.08
C PHE A 263 -8.64 -15.46 -8.70
N HIS A 264 -8.17 -14.36 -8.11
CA HIS A 264 -7.03 -13.55 -8.54
C HIS A 264 -5.82 -13.72 -7.61
N TRP A 265 -5.38 -14.96 -7.41
CA TRP A 265 -4.34 -15.26 -6.42
C TRP A 265 -3.02 -14.51 -6.64
N ARG A 266 -2.65 -14.21 -7.89
CA ARG A 266 -1.45 -13.40 -8.19
C ARG A 266 -1.56 -11.99 -7.63
N SER A 267 -2.75 -11.39 -7.70
CA SER A 267 -3.03 -10.09 -7.08
C SER A 267 -3.06 -10.20 -5.55
N ALA A 268 -3.54 -11.32 -5.00
CA ALA A 268 -3.56 -11.57 -3.57
C ALA A 268 -2.16 -11.57 -2.93
N ILE A 269 -1.12 -11.97 -3.68
CA ILE A 269 0.28 -11.93 -3.23
C ILE A 269 0.70 -10.53 -2.76
N THR A 270 0.13 -9.48 -3.35
CA THR A 270 0.39 -8.09 -2.98
C THR A 270 0.06 -7.81 -1.51
N LEU A 271 -0.99 -8.44 -0.94
CA LEU A 271 -1.32 -8.28 0.48
C LEU A 271 -0.18 -8.80 1.36
N TYR A 272 0.29 -10.02 1.10
CA TYR A 272 1.37 -10.64 1.86
C TYR A 272 2.67 -9.86 1.73
N LYS A 273 3.00 -9.44 0.51
CA LYS A 273 4.16 -8.59 0.25
C LYS A 273 4.09 -7.29 1.03
N HIS A 274 2.94 -6.63 1.00
CA HIS A 274 2.75 -5.35 1.69
C HIS A 274 2.92 -5.51 3.20
N PHE A 275 2.26 -6.48 3.83
CA PHE A 275 2.33 -6.66 5.28
C PHE A 275 3.63 -7.31 5.77
N ALA A 276 4.47 -7.81 4.86
CA ALA A 276 5.85 -8.17 5.17
C ALA A 276 6.83 -6.99 4.98
N GLN A 277 6.38 -5.90 4.35
CA GLN A 277 7.16 -4.68 4.18
C GLN A 277 6.87 -3.72 5.33
N GLY A 278 7.92 -3.33 6.03
CA GLY A 278 7.81 -2.54 7.25
C GLY A 278 8.19 -3.44 8.42
N ASN A 279 9.09 -2.97 9.28
CA ASN A 279 9.55 -3.73 10.44
C ASN A 279 8.48 -3.77 11.56
N GLN A 280 7.21 -3.86 11.17
CA GLN A 280 6.05 -3.84 12.05
C GLN A 280 5.39 -5.21 12.06
N ARG A 281 4.88 -5.60 13.22
CA ARG A 281 4.12 -6.84 13.38
C ARG A 281 2.71 -6.62 12.87
N VAL A 282 2.20 -7.57 12.10
CA VAL A 282 0.80 -7.59 11.65
C VAL A 282 -0.12 -7.70 12.86
N ASN A 283 -1.19 -6.90 12.88
CA ASN A 283 -2.21 -6.96 13.93
C ASN A 283 -3.19 -8.14 13.74
N GLY A 284 -4.00 -8.43 14.75
CA GLY A 284 -4.93 -9.57 14.73
C GLY A 284 -6.01 -9.52 13.66
N ALA A 285 -6.51 -8.33 13.32
CA ALA A 285 -7.54 -8.15 12.30
C ALA A 285 -7.01 -8.44 10.89
N VAL A 286 -5.84 -7.88 10.56
CA VAL A 286 -5.16 -8.12 9.29
C VAL A 286 -4.73 -9.59 9.17
N ALA A 287 -4.15 -10.16 10.23
CA ALA A 287 -3.74 -11.56 10.21
C ALA A 287 -4.93 -12.52 10.06
N GLU A 288 -6.11 -12.19 10.58
CA GLU A 288 -7.31 -13.00 10.35
C GLU A 288 -7.69 -13.00 8.86
N LEU A 289 -7.67 -11.84 8.21
CA LEU A 289 -7.96 -11.73 6.78
C LEU A 289 -6.92 -12.47 5.95
N LEU A 290 -5.62 -12.26 6.21
CA LEU A 290 -4.54 -12.95 5.50
C LEU A 290 -4.60 -14.46 5.67
N SER A 291 -4.96 -14.95 6.86
CA SER A 291 -5.18 -16.39 7.08
C SER A 291 -6.38 -16.92 6.30
N ARG A 292 -7.53 -16.23 6.30
CA ARG A 292 -8.70 -16.65 5.53
C ARG A 292 -8.47 -16.61 4.01
N VAL A 293 -7.70 -15.64 3.53
CA VAL A 293 -7.25 -15.65 2.13
C VAL A 293 -6.33 -16.84 1.89
N GLY A 294 -5.36 -17.06 2.79
CA GLY A 294 -4.35 -18.11 2.67
C GLY A 294 -4.94 -19.51 2.64
N SER A 295 -6.02 -19.76 3.37
CA SER A 295 -6.71 -21.07 3.39
C SER A 295 -7.34 -21.43 2.04
N GLU A 296 -7.76 -20.44 1.26
CA GLU A 296 -8.35 -20.65 -0.07
C GLU A 296 -7.31 -20.77 -1.19
N LEU A 297 -6.05 -20.42 -0.92
CA LEU A 297 -4.98 -20.52 -1.92
C LEU A 297 -4.63 -21.99 -2.23
N LYS A 298 -4.34 -22.28 -3.50
CA LYS A 298 -3.69 -23.54 -3.92
C LYS A 298 -2.21 -23.55 -3.48
N ALA A 299 -1.59 -24.72 -3.44
CA ALA A 299 -0.24 -24.91 -2.92
C ALA A 299 0.81 -23.96 -3.53
N GLU A 300 0.85 -23.81 -4.86
CA GLU A 300 1.78 -22.91 -5.56
C GLU A 300 1.57 -21.42 -5.20
N ALA A 301 0.31 -21.01 -5.09
CA ALA A 301 -0.06 -19.66 -4.70
C ALA A 301 0.29 -19.39 -3.23
N ALA A 302 0.05 -20.36 -2.34
CA ALA A 302 0.44 -20.28 -0.94
C ALA A 302 1.96 -20.25 -0.76
N LEU A 303 2.72 -21.01 -1.56
CA LEU A 303 4.19 -20.94 -1.60
C LEU A 303 4.66 -19.54 -2.04
N SER A 304 4.04 -18.98 -3.08
CA SER A 304 4.33 -17.62 -3.56
C SER A 304 4.02 -16.56 -2.49
N ALA A 305 2.91 -16.71 -1.78
CA ALA A 305 2.54 -15.84 -0.66
C ALA A 305 3.54 -15.96 0.48
N LEU A 306 3.94 -17.19 0.84
CA LEU A 306 4.95 -17.44 1.86
C LEU A 306 6.29 -16.83 1.46
N LYS A 307 6.68 -16.95 0.19
CA LYS A 307 7.89 -16.36 -0.39
C LYS A 307 7.95 -14.85 -0.13
N GLU A 308 6.88 -14.12 -0.39
CA GLU A 308 6.85 -12.68 -0.11
C GLU A 308 6.73 -12.40 1.40
N TYR A 309 5.93 -13.18 2.13
CA TYR A 309 5.68 -12.93 3.55
C TYR A 309 6.91 -13.17 4.45
N ARG A 310 7.83 -14.03 3.99
CA ARG A 310 9.03 -14.44 4.75
C ARG A 310 9.94 -13.29 5.16
N THR A 311 9.88 -12.16 4.44
CA THR A 311 10.73 -10.99 4.69
C THR A 311 10.27 -10.15 5.88
N GLY A 312 9.05 -10.37 6.39
CA GLY A 312 8.46 -9.59 7.48
C GLY A 312 9.04 -9.87 8.86
N VAL A 313 8.60 -9.09 9.84
CA VAL A 313 8.83 -9.37 11.27
C VAL A 313 7.59 -10.10 11.81
N TRP A 314 7.80 -11.22 12.48
CA TRP A 314 6.71 -12.03 13.00
C TRP A 314 6.38 -11.62 14.44
N GLY A 315 5.09 -11.57 14.73
CA GLY A 315 4.53 -11.68 16.08
C GLY A 315 3.62 -12.92 16.13
N GLU A 316 2.87 -13.09 17.22
CA GLU A 316 1.86 -14.16 17.34
C GLU A 316 0.92 -14.24 16.14
N ASP A 317 0.41 -13.09 15.72
CA ASP A 317 -0.48 -12.98 14.57
C ASP A 317 0.20 -13.26 13.24
N GLY A 318 1.46 -12.85 13.10
CA GLY A 318 2.26 -13.19 11.92
C GLY A 318 2.54 -14.68 11.81
N ILE A 319 2.79 -15.37 12.92
CA ILE A 319 2.97 -16.82 12.97
C ILE A 319 1.70 -17.54 12.50
N ARG A 320 0.51 -17.07 12.91
CA ARG A 320 -0.77 -17.63 12.43
C ARG A 320 -0.89 -17.57 10.90
N VAL A 321 -0.43 -16.49 10.27
CA VAL A 321 -0.41 -16.38 8.80
C VAL A 321 0.55 -17.41 8.20
N VAL A 322 1.75 -17.55 8.76
CA VAL A 322 2.75 -18.54 8.32
C VAL A 322 2.22 -19.98 8.47
N GLU A 323 1.64 -20.32 9.63
CA GLU A 323 1.02 -21.64 9.88
C GLU A 323 -0.05 -21.95 8.82
N THR A 324 -0.87 -20.96 8.47
CA THR A 324 -1.93 -21.12 7.48
C THR A 324 -1.35 -21.39 6.09
N LEU A 325 -0.38 -20.58 5.64
CA LEU A 325 0.26 -20.77 4.34
C LEU A 325 1.01 -22.12 4.28
N LEU A 326 1.73 -22.46 5.35
CA LEU A 326 2.47 -23.71 5.46
C LEU A 326 1.56 -24.92 5.33
N SER A 327 0.38 -24.91 5.96
CA SER A 327 -0.60 -26.00 5.84
C SER A 327 -1.02 -26.27 4.39
N ARG A 328 -0.92 -25.26 3.51
CA ARG A 328 -1.29 -25.34 2.09
C ARG A 328 -0.12 -25.69 1.19
N CYS A 329 1.10 -25.33 1.56
CA CYS A 329 2.28 -25.52 0.70
C CYS A 329 3.32 -26.51 1.22
N LYS A 330 3.13 -27.16 2.39
CA LYS A 330 4.14 -28.04 3.03
C LYS A 330 4.77 -29.14 2.14
N GLU A 331 4.07 -29.62 1.11
CA GLU A 331 4.57 -30.64 0.18
C GLU A 331 5.45 -30.04 -0.95
N GLN A 332 5.59 -28.71 -0.99
CA GLN A 332 6.40 -28.04 -2.02
C GLN A 332 7.89 -28.11 -1.65
N PRO A 333 8.79 -28.34 -2.62
CA PRO A 333 10.21 -28.63 -2.37
C PRO A 333 10.98 -27.47 -1.71
N ASP A 334 10.57 -26.22 -1.98
CA ASP A 334 11.32 -25.04 -1.56
C ASP A 334 10.92 -24.51 -0.18
N VAL A 335 9.94 -25.14 0.49
CA VAL A 335 9.35 -24.60 1.72
C VAL A 335 10.38 -24.44 2.84
N LEU A 336 11.25 -25.44 3.02
CA LEU A 336 12.28 -25.38 4.06
C LEU A 336 13.32 -24.30 3.76
N GLU A 337 13.73 -24.15 2.50
CA GLU A 337 14.66 -23.09 2.08
C GLU A 337 14.09 -21.70 2.37
N LEU A 338 12.78 -21.51 2.20
CA LEU A 338 12.10 -20.26 2.51
C LEU A 338 11.90 -20.05 4.02
N LEU A 339 11.52 -21.08 4.77
CA LEU A 339 11.14 -20.96 6.18
C LEU A 339 12.34 -20.83 7.12
N MET A 340 13.40 -21.59 6.89
CA MET A 340 14.49 -21.72 7.85
C MET A 340 15.22 -20.38 8.13
N PRO A 341 15.59 -19.58 7.11
CA PRO A 341 16.17 -18.26 7.35
C PRO A 341 15.20 -17.31 8.07
N SER A 342 13.90 -17.43 7.79
CA SER A 342 12.88 -16.58 8.43
C SER A 342 12.61 -16.96 9.88
N LEU A 343 12.70 -18.25 10.25
CA LEU A 343 12.67 -18.69 11.63
C LEU A 343 13.86 -18.13 12.41
N GLU A 344 15.07 -18.22 11.84
CA GLU A 344 16.26 -17.65 12.45
C GLU A 344 16.14 -16.14 12.67
N LYS A 345 15.65 -15.41 11.66
CA LYS A 345 15.40 -13.97 11.77
C LYS A 345 14.43 -13.63 12.92
N ASN A 346 13.38 -14.43 13.10
CA ASN A 346 12.26 -14.09 13.98
C ASN A 346 12.30 -14.80 15.35
N VAL A 347 13.37 -15.52 15.67
CA VAL A 347 13.48 -16.29 16.92
C VAL A 347 13.53 -15.42 18.18
N ILE A 348 14.06 -14.20 18.06
CA ILE A 348 14.27 -13.29 19.20
C ILE A 348 12.93 -12.72 19.67
N GLY A 349 12.68 -12.78 20.99
CA GLY A 349 11.44 -12.24 21.58
C GLY A 349 10.23 -13.18 21.46
N MET A 350 10.46 -14.46 21.15
CA MET A 350 9.42 -15.48 21.01
C MET A 350 9.26 -16.38 22.24
N GLU A 351 9.97 -16.12 23.34
CA GLU A 351 10.12 -17.04 24.48
C GLU A 351 8.77 -17.44 25.11
N LYS A 352 7.78 -16.54 25.06
CA LYS A 352 6.42 -16.75 25.57
C LYS A 352 5.44 -17.29 24.52
N SER A 353 5.89 -17.48 23.28
CA SER A 353 5.05 -17.84 22.16
C SER A 353 4.74 -19.33 22.12
N VAL A 354 3.48 -19.66 22.43
CA VAL A 354 2.97 -21.03 22.25
C VAL A 354 2.87 -21.38 20.77
N ARG A 355 2.50 -20.41 19.91
CA ARG A 355 2.40 -20.64 18.46
C ARG A 355 3.75 -20.90 17.83
N PHE A 356 4.79 -20.14 18.20
CA PHE A 356 6.13 -20.39 17.69
C PHE A 356 6.61 -21.81 18.05
N GLY A 357 6.37 -22.25 19.29
CA GLY A 357 6.67 -23.62 19.69
C GLY A 357 5.89 -24.67 18.89
N LYS A 358 4.61 -24.43 18.57
CA LYS A 358 3.81 -25.31 17.72
C LYS A 358 4.34 -25.32 16.29
N LEU A 359 4.71 -24.17 15.73
CA LEU A 359 5.31 -24.05 14.41
C LEU A 359 6.59 -24.87 14.31
N LEU A 360 7.51 -24.74 15.29
CA LEU A 360 8.74 -25.55 15.35
C LEU A 360 8.42 -27.05 15.34
N PHE A 361 7.43 -27.48 16.13
CA PHE A 361 7.04 -28.89 16.17
C PHE A 361 6.43 -29.36 14.84
N THR A 362 5.53 -28.58 14.23
CA THR A 362 4.93 -28.86 12.93
C THR A 362 5.99 -28.99 11.85
N ILE A 363 7.00 -28.12 11.86
CA ILE A 363 8.11 -28.14 10.91
C ILE A 363 8.88 -29.46 10.98
N VAL A 364 9.26 -29.93 12.17
CA VAL A 364 10.00 -31.21 12.31
C VAL A 364 9.14 -32.42 11.98
N LYS A 365 7.84 -32.36 12.31
CA LYS A 365 6.93 -33.48 12.17
C LYS A 365 6.44 -33.65 10.72
N ASP A 366 6.11 -32.55 10.06
CA ASP A 366 5.32 -32.56 8.83
C ASP A 366 6.12 -32.08 7.59
N LEU A 367 7.32 -31.48 7.75
CA LEU A 367 8.16 -31.11 6.59
C LEU A 367 9.29 -32.13 6.38
N PRO A 368 9.33 -32.81 5.23
CA PRO A 368 10.39 -33.76 4.94
C PRO A 368 11.71 -33.04 4.65
N GLY A 369 12.84 -33.63 5.08
CA GLY A 369 14.17 -33.19 4.66
C GLY A 369 14.88 -32.24 5.62
N ILE A 370 14.17 -31.74 6.65
CA ILE A 370 14.74 -30.85 7.66
C ILE A 370 15.92 -31.49 8.40
N GLU A 371 15.82 -32.78 8.65
CA GLU A 371 16.79 -33.56 9.40
C GLU A 371 18.13 -33.70 8.64
N ASN A 372 18.13 -33.57 7.31
CA ASN A 372 19.34 -33.70 6.49
C ASN A 372 19.96 -32.34 6.13
N GLN A 373 19.14 -31.36 5.74
CA GLN A 373 19.64 -30.12 5.14
C GLN A 373 19.75 -28.96 6.14
N TYR A 374 18.85 -28.92 7.13
CA TYR A 374 18.69 -27.75 8.01
C TYR A 374 18.76 -28.10 9.50
N ALA A 375 19.19 -29.31 9.86
CA ALA A 375 19.17 -29.80 11.24
C ALA A 375 19.93 -28.87 12.19
N GLN A 376 21.17 -28.51 11.87
CA GLN A 376 21.99 -27.64 12.72
C GLN A 376 21.36 -26.25 12.92
N LEU A 377 20.85 -25.65 11.83
CA LEU A 377 20.18 -24.36 11.89
C LEU A 377 18.90 -24.44 12.73
N PHE A 378 18.11 -25.50 12.54
CA PHE A 378 16.91 -25.74 13.34
C PHE A 378 17.24 -25.93 14.82
N GLU A 379 18.29 -26.69 15.15
CA GLU A 379 18.72 -26.89 16.54
C GLU A 379 19.08 -25.55 17.19
N SER A 380 19.88 -24.73 16.51
CA SER A 380 20.23 -23.38 16.95
C SER A 380 19.00 -22.48 17.18
N VAL A 381 18.02 -22.51 16.28
CA VAL A 381 16.76 -21.76 16.43
C VAL A 381 15.98 -22.25 17.64
N ALA A 382 15.77 -23.56 17.76
CA ALA A 382 14.99 -24.14 18.85
C ALA A 382 15.63 -23.85 20.22
N GLU A 383 16.96 -23.94 20.35
CA GLU A 383 17.68 -23.62 21.58
C GLU A 383 17.59 -22.14 21.94
N ARG A 384 17.80 -21.23 20.97
CA ARG A 384 17.70 -19.78 21.19
C ARG A 384 16.27 -19.32 21.52
N SER A 385 15.26 -20.01 20.98
CA SER A 385 13.85 -19.62 21.16
C SER A 385 13.35 -19.69 22.59
N LYS A 386 13.90 -20.59 23.42
CA LYS A 386 13.48 -20.87 24.81
C LYS A 386 11.96 -21.15 24.98
N VAL A 387 11.24 -21.53 23.92
CA VAL A 387 9.79 -21.79 23.98
C VAL A 387 9.44 -23.16 24.55
N PHE A 388 8.23 -23.29 25.13
CA PHE A 388 7.75 -24.50 25.81
C PHE A 388 7.85 -25.80 24.97
N LEU A 389 7.65 -25.73 23.65
CA LEU A 389 7.68 -26.90 22.77
C LEU A 389 9.01 -27.14 22.04
N ALA A 390 10.02 -26.27 22.22
CA ALA A 390 11.30 -26.40 21.54
C ALA A 390 12.01 -27.72 21.87
N LYS A 391 12.04 -28.11 23.16
CA LYS A 391 12.64 -29.38 23.59
C LYS A 391 12.00 -30.60 22.92
N ARG A 392 10.68 -30.56 22.71
CA ARG A 392 9.94 -31.64 22.05
C ARG A 392 10.26 -31.70 20.55
N ALA A 393 10.35 -30.55 19.89
CA ALA A 393 10.76 -30.48 18.49
C ALA A 393 12.20 -31.01 18.29
N LEU A 394 13.14 -30.62 19.15
CA LEU A 394 14.53 -31.12 19.15
C LEU A 394 14.62 -32.64 19.34
N SER A 395 13.88 -33.19 20.31
CA SER A 395 13.84 -34.63 20.55
C SER A 395 13.34 -35.40 19.32
N LEU A 396 12.31 -34.88 18.64
CA LEU A 396 11.79 -35.47 17.42
C LEU A 396 12.82 -35.40 16.28
N LEU A 397 13.47 -34.25 16.08
CA LEU A 397 14.49 -34.06 15.04
C LEU A 397 15.63 -35.06 15.21
N ARG A 398 16.15 -35.19 16.44
CA ARG A 398 17.23 -36.14 16.78
C ARG A 398 16.80 -37.59 16.59
N THR A 399 15.54 -37.91 16.85
CA THR A 399 14.99 -39.26 16.63
C THR A 399 14.89 -39.57 15.14
N ASN A 400 14.44 -38.60 14.33
CA ASN A 400 14.35 -38.76 12.88
C ASN A 400 15.74 -38.91 12.24
N ASN A 401 16.76 -38.20 12.75
CA ASN A 401 18.14 -38.34 12.31
C ASN A 401 18.78 -39.70 12.62
N LYS A 402 18.35 -40.37 13.69
CA LYS A 402 18.87 -41.69 14.07
C LYS A 402 18.24 -42.87 13.31
N LYS A 403 17.15 -42.63 12.58
CA LYS A 403 16.42 -43.68 11.83
C LYS A 403 16.92 -43.86 10.40
N LYS A 404 17.91 -43.07 9.98
CA LYS A 404 18.68 -43.23 8.74
C LYS A 404 20.04 -43.77 9.09
#